data_AF-A0A0N4UHX8-F1
#
_entry.id   AF-A0A0N4UHX8-F1
#
_cell.length_a   1.000
_cell.length_b   1.000
_cell.length_c   1.000
_cell.angle_alpha   90.00
_cell.angle_beta   90.00
_cell.angle_gamma   90.00
#
_symmetry.space_group_name_H-M   'P 1'
#
loop_
_entity.id
_entity.type
_entity.pdbx_description
1 polymer ?
#
loop_
_entity_poly.entity_id
_entity_poly.type
_entity_poly.pdbx_seq_one_letter_code
_entity_poly.pdbx_strand_id
1 'polypeptide(L)'
;MIQAIQAIRLGSRMSLNESTRLGQFLIDSKCRLTDISCGDNMVFRTIRRYNIGKSTVKCIQLCSCDLNYIEKNGKCIQILENGKIVITDNKVTVKEVFKLGEFLEDRGCRLTDVSCGVNLVFRTIKEYSDMRNSPLVMCIQRCSCNLNHIEKNGKCISHVNELKDGKNSGVGKMVFDRTCRLTGQKCAKNAIYEIFKEEKKERSFNSGVLYTTVCIQKCVCNHTMFVIKDGYCVNRAHFTTNQQITASTITINPRINMFGRVVEHIGCLLVNSSCGANMVFRLIQSAILGKSSKQKKCTVKCSCMNDYIEKGQECIEKSRFSSRNLQDDKSKLALNDQIVDYGCELREHSCGANMILVKVHLTSFRTGTILRFKCTLRCQCVSGYDEMHGQCIKN
;
A
#
# COMPACT_ATOMS: atom_id res chain seq x y z
N MET A 1 -24.49 20.33 3.17
CA MET A 1 -23.47 20.60 4.22
C MET A 1 -23.35 22.12 4.47
N ILE A 2 -24.49 22.84 4.60
CA ILE A 2 -24.60 24.32 4.73
C ILE A 2 -25.83 24.70 5.61
N GLN A 3 -26.09 24.03 6.74
CA GLN A 3 -27.20 24.46 7.65
C GLN A 3 -26.92 24.32 9.16
N ALA A 4 -25.67 24.53 9.61
CA ALA A 4 -25.39 24.52 11.06
C ALA A 4 -24.29 25.52 11.45
N ILE A 5 -24.56 26.82 11.26
CA ILE A 5 -23.81 27.90 11.92
C ILE A 5 -24.83 28.99 12.34
N GLN A 6 -25.58 28.73 13.40
CA GLN A 6 -26.04 29.81 14.28
C GLN A 6 -25.07 29.82 15.47
N ALA A 7 -23.98 30.56 15.30
CA ALA A 7 -22.99 30.79 16.32
C ALA A 7 -23.54 31.79 17.35
N ILE A 8 -23.80 31.29 18.55
CA ILE A 8 -24.10 32.10 19.74
C ILE A 8 -22.82 32.85 20.13
N ARG A 9 -22.74 34.12 19.74
CA ARG A 9 -22.09 35.15 20.57
C ARG A 9 -23.00 35.34 21.76
N LEU A 10 -22.63 34.92 22.96
CA LEU A 10 -23.06 35.49 24.23
C LEU A 10 -22.28 34.79 25.35
N GLY A 11 -21.46 35.54 26.08
CA GLY A 11 -20.77 35.11 27.30
C GLY A 11 -21.71 34.92 28.50
N SER A 12 -22.94 34.50 28.25
CA SER A 12 -23.96 34.26 29.26
C SER A 12 -23.87 32.79 29.66
N ARG A 13 -23.91 32.50 30.98
CA ARG A 13 -24.11 31.15 31.51
C ARG A 13 -25.22 30.47 30.70
N MET A 14 -24.87 29.53 29.82
CA MET A 14 -25.86 28.63 29.25
C MET A 14 -26.47 27.90 30.45
N SER A 15 -27.73 28.21 30.77
CA SER A 15 -28.50 27.40 31.69
C SER A 15 -28.53 25.99 31.11
N LEU A 16 -27.89 25.05 31.80
CA LEU A 16 -27.76 23.63 31.41
C LEU A 16 -29.10 22.88 31.26
N ASN A 17 -30.23 23.59 31.24
CA ASN A 17 -31.57 23.00 31.27
C ASN A 17 -32.12 22.65 29.89
N GLU A 18 -31.49 23.07 28.78
CA GLU A 18 -31.86 22.56 27.45
C GLU A 18 -30.94 21.40 27.08
N SER A 19 -31.50 20.19 27.01
CA SER A 19 -30.77 19.00 26.56
C SER A 19 -30.26 19.25 25.13
N THR A 20 -28.97 18.99 24.94
CA THR A 20 -28.30 19.23 23.66
C THR A 20 -28.64 18.06 22.73
N ARG A 21 -28.86 18.31 21.43
CA ARG A 21 -29.20 17.21 20.50
C ARG A 21 -27.97 16.38 20.17
N LEU A 22 -28.15 15.07 20.00
CA LEU A 22 -27.09 14.20 19.49
C LEU A 22 -26.55 14.76 18.16
N GLY A 23 -25.23 14.85 18.03
CA GLY A 23 -24.59 15.44 16.85
C GLY A 23 -24.48 16.97 16.85
N GLN A 24 -24.99 17.66 17.89
CA GLN A 24 -24.88 19.11 18.00
C GLN A 24 -23.47 19.55 18.39
N PHE A 25 -22.95 20.54 17.67
CA PHE A 25 -21.67 21.17 17.96
C PHE A 25 -21.85 22.41 18.85
N LEU A 26 -20.88 22.68 19.71
CA LEU A 26 -20.75 23.93 20.45
C LEU A 26 -19.30 24.40 20.49
N ILE A 27 -19.10 25.67 20.83
CA ILE A 27 -17.79 26.25 21.07
C ILE A 27 -17.66 26.55 22.56
N ASP A 28 -16.73 25.87 23.23
CA ASP A 28 -16.48 25.98 24.65
C ASP A 28 -15.12 26.64 24.92
N SER A 29 -15.16 27.68 25.75
CA SER A 29 -13.96 28.38 26.17
C SER A 29 -13.31 27.63 27.33
N LYS A 30 -12.04 27.25 27.16
CA LYS A 30 -11.26 26.41 28.08
C LYS A 30 -11.67 24.94 28.14
N CYS A 31 -12.53 24.47 27.22
CA CYS A 31 -12.84 23.04 27.06
C CYS A 31 -13.39 22.39 28.35
N ARG A 32 -14.15 23.15 29.14
CA ARG A 32 -14.73 22.75 30.43
C ARG A 32 -15.84 21.71 30.30
N LEU A 33 -16.50 21.60 29.15
CA LEU A 33 -17.57 20.64 28.95
C LEU A 33 -17.05 19.28 28.48
N THR A 34 -15.75 19.08 28.28
CA THR A 34 -15.23 17.77 27.87
C THR A 34 -15.66 16.69 28.86
N ASP A 35 -16.30 15.64 28.36
CA ASP A 35 -16.83 14.51 29.12
C ASP A 35 -17.97 14.86 30.09
N ILE A 36 -18.51 16.08 30.02
CA ILE A 36 -19.75 16.47 30.71
C ILE A 36 -20.95 15.95 29.92
N SER A 37 -21.97 15.45 30.63
CA SER A 37 -23.21 14.99 30.01
C SER A 37 -23.88 16.11 29.21
N CYS A 38 -24.34 15.79 28.00
CA CYS A 38 -25.09 16.69 27.14
C CYS A 38 -26.50 16.17 26.82
N GLY A 39 -26.89 15.06 27.47
CA GLY A 39 -28.19 14.41 27.38
C GLY A 39 -28.10 12.93 27.78
N ASP A 40 -29.19 12.18 27.62
CA ASP A 40 -29.25 10.77 28.01
C ASP A 40 -28.21 9.94 27.25
N ASN A 41 -27.29 9.34 28.01
CA ASN A 41 -26.20 8.52 27.48
C ASN A 41 -25.29 9.25 26.48
N MET A 42 -25.27 10.57 26.55
CA MET A 42 -24.49 11.45 25.69
C MET A 42 -23.56 12.31 26.52
N VAL A 43 -22.36 12.55 26.00
CA VAL A 43 -21.36 13.42 26.60
C VAL A 43 -20.75 14.32 25.53
N PHE A 44 -20.35 15.52 25.95
CA PHE A 44 -19.60 16.44 25.10
C PHE A 44 -18.20 15.90 24.85
N ARG A 45 -17.95 15.50 23.61
CA ARG A 45 -16.63 15.12 23.15
C ARG A 45 -15.99 16.28 22.44
N THR A 46 -14.73 16.43 22.71
CA THR A 46 -13.93 17.52 22.15
C THR A 46 -13.66 17.00 20.71
N ILE A 47 -14.05 17.77 19.67
CA ILE A 47 -13.66 17.54 18.25
C ILE A 47 -12.45 18.35 17.78
N ARG A 48 -12.43 19.69 17.94
CA ARG A 48 -11.19 20.47 17.70
C ARG A 48 -10.77 21.47 18.78
N ARG A 49 -9.49 21.48 19.15
CA ARG A 49 -8.84 22.52 19.99
C ARG A 49 -8.22 23.61 19.12
N TYR A 50 -8.34 24.84 19.58
CA TYR A 50 -7.74 26.01 18.96
C TYR A 50 -7.14 26.92 20.04
N ASN A 51 -5.90 27.35 19.82
CA ASN A 51 -5.28 28.37 20.65
C ASN A 51 -5.60 29.74 20.04
N ILE A 52 -6.23 30.61 20.82
CA ILE A 52 -6.47 32.01 20.49
C ILE A 52 -5.51 32.82 21.36
N GLY A 53 -4.37 33.20 20.78
CA GLY A 53 -3.28 33.85 21.51
C GLY A 53 -2.53 32.89 22.46
N LYS A 54 -1.76 33.46 23.38
CA LYS A 54 -0.82 32.70 24.24
C LYS A 54 -1.49 31.88 25.34
N SER A 55 -2.73 32.17 25.73
CA SER A 55 -3.34 31.58 26.94
C SER A 55 -4.81 31.20 26.83
N THR A 56 -5.50 31.51 25.73
CA THR A 56 -6.91 31.14 25.60
C THR A 56 -7.06 29.94 24.67
N VAL A 57 -7.60 28.84 25.20
CA VAL A 57 -7.96 27.67 24.42
C VAL A 57 -9.46 27.71 24.17
N LYS A 58 -9.89 27.52 22.92
CA LYS A 58 -11.29 27.22 22.59
C LYS A 58 -11.38 25.80 22.04
N CYS A 59 -12.45 25.13 22.40
CA CYS A 59 -12.79 23.82 21.89
C CYS A 59 -14.07 23.89 21.07
N ILE A 60 -14.07 23.30 19.87
CA ILE A 60 -15.31 22.81 19.26
C ILE A 60 -15.58 21.45 19.87
N GLN A 61 -16.71 21.32 20.54
CA GLN A 61 -17.18 20.07 21.14
C GLN A 61 -18.45 19.61 20.44
N LEU A 62 -18.69 18.31 20.47
CA LEU A 62 -19.80 17.60 19.85
C LEU A 62 -20.51 16.80 20.94
N CYS A 63 -21.82 16.94 21.05
CA CYS A 63 -22.62 16.03 21.86
C CYS A 63 -22.69 14.67 21.16
N SER A 64 -22.18 13.61 21.79
CA SER A 64 -22.07 12.26 21.19
C SER A 64 -22.33 11.17 22.23
N CYS A 65 -22.64 9.96 21.80
CA CYS A 65 -22.84 8.83 22.71
C CYS A 65 -21.64 8.59 23.63
N ASP A 66 -21.89 8.19 24.87
CA ASP A 66 -20.85 7.83 25.82
C ASP A 66 -20.18 6.48 25.47
N LEU A 67 -19.09 6.10 26.16
CA LEU A 67 -18.23 4.96 25.84
C LEU A 67 -18.97 3.61 25.71
N ASN A 68 -20.10 3.46 26.41
CA ASN A 68 -20.89 2.23 26.44
C ASN A 68 -22.13 2.28 25.53
N TYR A 69 -22.22 3.30 24.66
CA TYR A 69 -23.38 3.56 23.85
C TYR A 69 -22.99 3.77 22.39
N ILE A 70 -23.87 3.32 21.49
CA ILE A 70 -23.75 3.55 20.05
C ILE A 70 -24.94 4.35 19.56
N GLU A 71 -24.71 5.16 18.53
CA GLU A 71 -25.78 5.91 17.89
C GLU A 71 -26.60 4.99 16.99
N LYS A 72 -27.89 4.88 17.27
CA LYS A 72 -28.88 4.17 16.43
C LYS A 72 -30.13 5.03 16.33
N ASN A 73 -30.51 5.38 15.09
CA ASN A 73 -31.70 6.21 14.80
C ASN A 73 -31.73 7.53 15.58
N GLY A 74 -30.58 8.21 15.70
CA GLY A 74 -30.46 9.49 16.41
C GLY A 74 -30.56 9.39 17.94
N LYS A 75 -30.45 8.19 18.51
CA LYS A 75 -30.41 7.95 19.97
C LYS A 75 -29.17 7.16 20.35
N CYS A 76 -28.68 7.39 21.56
CA CYS A 76 -27.59 6.60 22.14
C CYS A 76 -28.16 5.40 22.87
N ILE A 77 -28.05 4.23 22.24
CA ILE A 77 -28.48 2.95 22.80
C ILE A 77 -27.29 2.27 23.47
N GLN A 78 -27.53 1.62 24.61
CA GLN A 78 -26.46 0.91 25.30
C GLN A 78 -26.00 -0.21 24.37
N ILE A 79 -24.69 -0.45 24.29
CA ILE A 79 -24.13 -1.55 23.48
C ILE A 79 -24.77 -2.91 23.86
N LEU A 80 -25.28 -3.01 25.09
CA LEU A 80 -26.04 -4.15 25.60
C LEU A 80 -27.40 -4.39 24.92
N GLU A 81 -28.07 -3.37 24.37
CA GLU A 81 -29.46 -3.49 23.87
C GLU A 81 -29.61 -4.25 22.54
N ASN A 82 -28.53 -4.50 21.79
CA ASN A 82 -28.61 -5.40 20.63
C ASN A 82 -28.12 -6.82 20.96
N GLY A 83 -27.79 -7.15 22.21
CA GLY A 83 -27.38 -8.49 22.63
C GLY A 83 -26.05 -9.01 22.07
N LYS A 84 -25.49 -8.39 21.03
CA LYS A 84 -24.35 -8.94 20.27
C LYS A 84 -22.99 -8.75 20.92
N ILE A 85 -22.77 -7.65 21.65
CA ILE A 85 -21.47 -7.30 22.24
C ILE A 85 -21.69 -6.87 23.68
N VAL A 86 -20.96 -7.48 24.61
CA VAL A 86 -20.96 -7.16 26.04
C VAL A 86 -19.54 -6.80 26.44
N ILE A 87 -19.37 -5.57 26.93
CA ILE A 87 -18.09 -5.08 27.45
C ILE A 87 -18.22 -5.05 28.98
N THR A 88 -17.53 -5.96 29.66
CA THR A 88 -17.46 -6.04 31.14
C THR A 88 -16.00 -6.08 31.56
N ASP A 89 -15.59 -5.20 32.48
CA ASP A 89 -14.25 -5.22 33.11
C ASP A 89 -13.08 -5.26 32.11
N ASN A 90 -13.08 -4.36 31.12
CA ASN A 90 -12.11 -4.31 30.01
C ASN A 90 -12.06 -5.56 29.11
N LYS A 91 -12.94 -6.54 29.32
CA LYS A 91 -13.08 -7.71 28.47
C LYS A 91 -14.27 -7.53 27.53
N VAL A 92 -14.00 -7.58 26.23
CA VAL A 92 -15.04 -7.55 25.21
C VAL A 92 -15.48 -8.97 24.89
N THR A 93 -16.75 -9.28 25.13
CA THR A 93 -17.36 -10.56 24.81
C THR A 93 -18.39 -10.36 23.70
N VAL A 94 -18.26 -11.11 22.62
CA VAL A 94 -19.21 -11.09 21.51
C VAL A 94 -20.19 -12.24 21.75
N LYS A 95 -21.42 -11.91 22.13
CA LYS A 95 -22.47 -12.87 22.47
C LYS A 95 -23.16 -13.45 21.24
N GLU A 96 -23.29 -12.67 20.17
CA GLU A 96 -23.86 -13.13 18.90
C GLU A 96 -22.82 -13.15 17.80
N VAL A 97 -22.85 -14.21 16.99
CA VAL A 97 -21.97 -14.38 15.84
C VAL A 97 -22.32 -13.34 14.77
N PHE A 98 -21.35 -12.52 14.41
CA PHE A 98 -21.43 -11.62 13.26
C PHE A 98 -21.24 -12.42 11.98
N LYS A 99 -21.93 -12.00 10.92
CA LYS A 99 -21.77 -12.61 9.59
C LYS A 99 -20.51 -12.07 8.92
N LEU A 100 -19.90 -12.90 8.08
CA LEU A 100 -18.79 -12.48 7.23
C LEU A 100 -19.20 -11.25 6.42
N GLY A 101 -18.40 -10.19 6.54
CA GLY A 101 -18.62 -8.94 5.86
C GLY A 101 -19.43 -7.88 6.61
N GLU A 102 -20.02 -8.22 7.77
CA GLU A 102 -20.70 -7.22 8.60
C GLU A 102 -19.72 -6.18 9.15
N PHE A 103 -20.16 -4.94 9.21
CA PHE A 103 -19.39 -3.81 9.69
C PHE A 103 -19.86 -3.35 11.07
N LEU A 104 -18.94 -2.81 11.85
CA LEU A 104 -19.26 -2.09 13.07
C LEU A 104 -18.32 -0.89 13.26
N GLU A 105 -18.76 0.04 14.08
CA GLU A 105 -17.94 1.17 14.54
C GLU A 105 -17.45 0.90 15.96
N ASP A 106 -16.14 0.91 16.13
CA ASP A 106 -15.44 0.56 17.36
C ASP A 106 -14.57 1.71 17.84
N ARG A 107 -14.97 2.31 18.95
CA ARG A 107 -14.22 3.39 19.58
C ARG A 107 -13.08 2.83 20.42
N GLY A 108 -11.87 3.25 20.10
CA GLY A 108 -10.62 2.75 20.63
C GLY A 108 -10.11 1.49 19.93
N CYS A 109 -10.77 1.03 18.84
CA CYS A 109 -10.34 -0.13 18.06
C CYS A 109 -10.16 -1.41 18.91
N ARG A 110 -10.89 -1.52 20.02
CA ARG A 110 -10.82 -2.55 21.07
C ARG A 110 -11.21 -3.94 20.58
N LEU A 111 -12.00 -4.01 19.52
CA LEU A 111 -12.48 -5.25 18.90
C LEU A 111 -11.52 -5.78 17.84
N THR A 112 -10.43 -5.07 17.50
CA THR A 112 -9.46 -5.55 16.50
C THR A 112 -8.93 -6.93 16.91
N ASP A 113 -8.97 -7.89 15.98
CA ASP A 113 -8.58 -9.29 16.22
C ASP A 113 -9.46 -10.07 17.23
N VAL A 114 -10.53 -9.47 17.78
CA VAL A 114 -11.53 -10.21 18.58
C VAL A 114 -12.37 -11.10 17.67
N SER A 115 -12.61 -12.33 18.12
CA SER A 115 -13.46 -13.30 17.43
C SER A 115 -14.87 -12.75 17.25
N CYS A 116 -15.31 -12.65 16.00
CA CYS A 116 -16.67 -12.25 15.65
C CYS A 116 -17.52 -13.42 15.12
N GLY A 117 -16.95 -14.63 15.09
CA GLY A 117 -17.62 -15.85 14.66
C GLY A 117 -16.66 -17.02 14.44
N VAL A 118 -17.19 -18.17 14.00
CA VAL A 118 -16.35 -19.33 13.67
C VAL A 118 -15.44 -18.98 12.48
N ASN A 119 -14.13 -19.02 12.70
CA ASN A 119 -13.12 -18.64 11.72
C ASN A 119 -13.16 -17.16 11.29
N LEU A 120 -13.78 -16.30 12.09
CA LEU A 120 -13.99 -14.88 11.81
C LEU A 120 -13.41 -14.02 12.93
N VAL A 121 -12.81 -12.89 12.56
CA VAL A 121 -12.30 -11.87 13.48
C VAL A 121 -12.59 -10.48 12.95
N PHE A 122 -12.75 -9.51 13.84
CA PHE A 122 -12.87 -8.12 13.42
C PHE A 122 -11.53 -7.59 12.89
N ARG A 123 -11.60 -6.94 11.74
CA ARG A 123 -10.47 -6.30 11.08
C ARG A 123 -10.77 -4.83 10.87
N THR A 124 -9.87 -3.96 11.32
CA THR A 124 -9.93 -2.53 11.03
C THR A 124 -9.81 -2.30 9.53
N ILE A 125 -10.87 -1.78 8.93
CA ILE A 125 -10.90 -1.37 7.53
C ILE A 125 -10.47 0.09 7.39
N LYS A 126 -10.83 0.90 8.37
CA LYS A 126 -10.50 2.32 8.39
C LYS A 126 -10.36 2.82 9.81
N GLU A 127 -9.26 3.51 10.03
CA GLU A 127 -8.97 4.19 11.27
C GLU A 127 -9.21 5.69 11.09
N TYR A 128 -9.88 6.29 12.04
CA TYR A 128 -10.09 7.72 12.15
C TYR A 128 -9.43 8.17 13.44
N SER A 129 -8.32 8.91 13.31
CA SER A 129 -7.82 9.70 14.44
C SER A 129 -8.49 11.06 14.36
N ASP A 130 -9.31 11.38 15.35
CA ASP A 130 -9.64 12.78 15.57
C ASP A 130 -8.43 13.45 16.22
N MET A 131 -7.47 13.86 15.37
CA MET A 131 -6.20 14.47 15.80
C MET A 131 -6.38 15.68 16.71
N ARG A 132 -7.61 16.19 16.82
CA ARG A 132 -7.80 17.55 17.28
C ARG A 132 -8.33 17.65 18.70
N ASN A 133 -8.75 16.58 19.38
CA ASN A 133 -9.31 16.76 20.74
C ASN A 133 -9.27 15.63 21.78
N SER A 134 -8.83 14.44 21.45
CA SER A 134 -8.38 13.39 22.37
C SER A 134 -7.89 12.26 21.46
N PRO A 135 -6.85 11.49 21.79
CA PRO A 135 -6.41 10.36 20.96
C PRO A 135 -7.41 9.18 21.01
N LEU A 136 -8.71 9.47 20.93
CA LEU A 136 -9.75 8.48 20.71
C LEU A 136 -9.71 8.12 19.24
N VAL A 137 -9.02 7.03 18.97
CA VAL A 137 -9.02 6.38 17.67
C VAL A 137 -10.38 5.73 17.46
N MET A 138 -11.07 6.03 16.38
CA MET A 138 -12.30 5.35 16.00
C MET A 138 -12.01 4.43 14.82
N CYS A 139 -12.42 3.17 14.90
CA CYS A 139 -12.24 2.21 13.84
C CYS A 139 -13.58 1.82 13.22
N ILE A 140 -13.66 1.81 11.89
CA ILE A 140 -14.64 0.98 11.20
C ILE A 140 -14.01 -0.39 11.03
N GLN A 141 -14.63 -1.39 11.61
CA GLN A 141 -14.19 -2.77 11.53
C GLN A 141 -15.16 -3.63 10.74
N ARG A 142 -14.63 -4.65 10.08
CA ARG A 142 -15.39 -5.65 9.32
C ARG A 142 -15.11 -7.02 9.91
N CYS A 143 -16.16 -7.79 10.21
CA CYS A 143 -16.02 -9.20 10.55
C CYS A 143 -15.50 -9.94 9.32
N SER A 144 -14.27 -10.43 9.37
CA SER A 144 -13.53 -10.98 8.22
C SER A 144 -12.94 -12.34 8.57
N CYS A 145 -12.57 -13.13 7.57
CA CYS A 145 -11.89 -14.39 7.84
C CYS A 145 -10.64 -14.18 8.69
N ASN A 146 -10.45 -15.07 9.66
CA ASN A 146 -9.25 -15.07 10.45
C ASN A 146 -8.04 -15.38 9.57
N LEU A 147 -6.88 -15.19 10.16
CA LEU A 147 -5.59 -15.27 9.52
C LEU A 147 -5.21 -16.66 8.93
N ASN A 148 -6.01 -17.70 9.20
CA ASN A 148 -5.83 -19.07 8.69
C ASN A 148 -6.88 -19.44 7.63
N HIS A 149 -7.77 -18.51 7.30
CA HIS A 149 -8.87 -18.72 6.36
C HIS A 149 -8.91 -17.60 5.32
N ILE A 150 -9.45 -17.92 4.17
CA ILE A 150 -9.72 -16.95 3.11
C ILE A 150 -11.22 -16.86 2.86
N GLU A 151 -11.66 -15.67 2.45
CA GLU A 151 -13.05 -15.43 2.04
C GLU A 151 -13.24 -15.91 0.60
N LYS A 152 -14.06 -16.95 0.42
CA LYS A 152 -14.44 -17.51 -0.89
C LYS A 152 -15.93 -17.80 -0.89
N ASN A 153 -16.65 -17.24 -1.87
CA ASN A 153 -18.11 -17.40 -2.01
C ASN A 153 -18.88 -17.06 -0.70
N GLY A 154 -18.46 -15.99 -0.01
CA GLY A 154 -19.09 -15.57 1.25
C GLY A 154 -18.86 -16.51 2.43
N LYS A 155 -17.88 -17.41 2.37
CA LYS A 155 -17.49 -18.31 3.47
C LYS A 155 -16.00 -18.22 3.74
N CYS A 156 -15.61 -18.52 4.99
CA CYS A 156 -14.21 -18.67 5.36
C CYS A 156 -13.75 -20.11 5.19
N ILE A 157 -12.83 -20.35 4.26
CA ILE A 157 -12.27 -21.66 3.96
C ILE A 157 -10.82 -21.68 4.46
N SER A 158 -10.42 -22.76 5.13
CA SER A 158 -9.05 -22.88 5.64
C SER A 158 -8.06 -22.86 4.48
N HIS A 159 -6.89 -22.24 4.69
CA HIS A 159 -5.80 -22.28 3.72
C HIS A 159 -5.40 -23.72 3.35
N VAL A 160 -5.55 -24.66 4.29
CA VAL A 160 -5.25 -26.08 4.08
C VAL A 160 -6.24 -26.75 3.12
N ASN A 161 -7.52 -26.38 3.17
CA ASN A 161 -8.53 -26.99 2.31
C ASN A 161 -8.39 -26.51 0.84
N GLU A 162 -7.95 -25.27 0.60
CA GLU A 162 -7.59 -24.85 -0.76
C GLU A 162 -6.39 -25.62 -1.34
N LEU A 163 -5.48 -26.09 -0.49
CA LEU A 163 -4.35 -26.92 -0.92
C LEU A 163 -4.76 -28.38 -1.17
N LYS A 164 -5.80 -28.88 -0.49
CA LYS A 164 -6.27 -30.28 -0.62
C LYS A 164 -7.18 -30.52 -1.81
N ASP A 165 -7.85 -29.50 -2.35
CA ASP A 165 -8.67 -29.63 -3.57
C ASP A 165 -7.85 -29.73 -4.87
N GLY A 166 -6.53 -29.93 -4.78
CA GLY A 166 -5.76 -30.77 -5.72
C GLY A 166 -5.67 -30.35 -7.19
N LYS A 167 -6.32 -29.25 -7.61
CA LYS A 167 -6.09 -28.62 -8.92
C LYS A 167 -5.06 -27.51 -8.76
N ASN A 168 -3.79 -27.93 -8.85
CA ASN A 168 -2.57 -27.14 -9.07
C ASN A 168 -2.66 -25.68 -8.59
N SER A 169 -1.95 -25.37 -7.51
CA SER A 169 -1.47 -24.01 -7.22
C SER A 169 -0.65 -23.55 -8.42
N GLY A 170 -1.34 -22.98 -9.42
CA GLY A 170 -0.77 -22.59 -10.69
C GLY A 170 0.47 -21.76 -10.46
N VAL A 171 1.53 -22.11 -11.18
CA VAL A 171 2.78 -21.37 -11.16
C VAL A 171 2.46 -19.89 -11.45
N GLY A 172 3.00 -19.00 -10.63
CA GLY A 172 2.69 -17.58 -10.64
C GLY A 172 1.76 -17.11 -9.51
N LYS A 173 1.05 -18.02 -8.82
CA LYS A 173 0.24 -17.65 -7.64
C LYS A 173 1.12 -17.19 -6.47
N MET A 174 0.63 -16.18 -5.75
CA MET A 174 1.25 -15.68 -4.53
C MET A 174 0.58 -16.29 -3.30
N VAL A 175 1.35 -16.54 -2.24
CA VAL A 175 0.89 -17.02 -0.93
C VAL A 175 1.47 -16.16 0.19
N PHE A 176 0.77 -16.09 1.31
CA PHE A 176 1.22 -15.41 2.52
C PHE A 176 1.65 -16.45 3.55
N ASP A 177 2.90 -16.39 3.98
CA ASP A 177 3.50 -17.31 4.93
C ASP A 177 4.17 -16.52 6.07
N ARG A 178 3.57 -16.59 7.28
CA ARG A 178 4.07 -15.89 8.47
C ARG A 178 5.36 -16.45 9.07
N THR A 179 5.82 -17.57 8.55
CA THR A 179 7.00 -18.25 9.08
C THR A 179 8.04 -18.48 7.99
N CYS A 180 7.73 -18.08 6.76
CA CYS A 180 8.54 -18.31 5.57
C CYS A 180 8.91 -19.80 5.36
N ARG A 181 8.19 -20.73 6.01
CA ARG A 181 8.42 -22.19 5.99
C ARG A 181 8.21 -22.81 4.62
N LEU A 182 7.39 -22.20 3.77
CA LEU A 182 7.10 -22.65 2.42
C LEU A 182 8.24 -22.34 1.45
N THR A 183 9.17 -21.42 1.75
CA THR A 183 10.29 -21.08 0.86
C THR A 183 11.08 -22.34 0.50
N GLY A 184 11.27 -22.58 -0.81
CA GLY A 184 11.95 -23.76 -1.33
C GLY A 184 11.08 -25.03 -1.40
N GLN A 185 9.90 -25.06 -0.76
CA GLN A 185 8.98 -26.18 -0.88
C GLN A 185 8.35 -26.24 -2.28
N LYS A 186 8.09 -27.45 -2.76
CA LYS A 186 7.41 -27.67 -4.05
C LYS A 186 5.99 -27.12 -3.99
N CYS A 187 5.66 -26.23 -4.92
CA CYS A 187 4.32 -25.67 -5.09
C CYS A 187 3.58 -26.25 -6.29
N ALA A 188 4.30 -26.81 -7.27
CA ALA A 188 3.79 -27.57 -8.40
C ALA A 188 4.90 -28.45 -9.01
N LYS A 189 4.59 -29.20 -10.08
CA LYS A 189 5.61 -29.93 -10.86
C LYS A 189 6.62 -28.92 -11.45
N ASN A 190 7.90 -29.11 -11.13
CA ASN A 190 9.01 -28.22 -11.52
C ASN A 190 8.87 -26.77 -11.00
N ALA A 191 8.20 -26.58 -9.87
CA ALA A 191 8.01 -25.26 -9.27
C ALA A 191 8.22 -25.28 -7.76
N ILE A 192 8.78 -24.20 -7.22
CA ILE A 192 9.03 -23.98 -5.80
C ILE A 192 8.50 -22.62 -5.37
N TYR A 193 8.20 -22.45 -4.08
CA TYR A 193 7.94 -21.13 -3.53
C TYR A 193 9.23 -20.33 -3.37
N GLU A 194 9.26 -19.13 -3.93
CA GLU A 194 10.33 -18.15 -3.78
C GLU A 194 9.79 -16.91 -3.04
N ILE A 195 10.60 -16.30 -2.18
CA ILE A 195 10.20 -15.08 -1.47
C ILE A 195 10.11 -13.94 -2.48
N PHE A 196 8.89 -13.45 -2.70
CA PHE A 196 8.65 -12.28 -3.55
C PHE A 196 8.79 -10.97 -2.77
N LYS A 197 8.33 -10.96 -1.51
CA LYS A 197 8.45 -9.83 -0.60
C LYS A 197 8.46 -10.31 0.85
N GLU A 198 9.33 -9.74 1.67
CA GLU A 198 9.33 -9.96 3.11
C GLU A 198 8.84 -8.68 3.81
N GLU A 199 7.90 -8.81 4.73
CA GLU A 199 7.38 -7.71 5.55
C GLU A 199 7.58 -8.03 7.03
N LYS A 200 8.22 -7.12 7.78
CA LYS A 200 8.23 -7.18 9.24
C LYS A 200 7.01 -6.44 9.76
N LYS A 201 6.11 -7.17 10.44
CA LYS A 201 4.93 -6.59 11.09
C LYS A 201 5.19 -6.46 12.58
N GLU A 202 5.20 -5.23 13.05
CA GLU A 202 5.25 -4.90 14.46
C GLU A 202 3.90 -5.24 15.12
N ARG A 203 3.95 -6.00 16.22
CA ARG A 203 2.80 -6.21 17.10
C ARG A 203 3.21 -5.77 18.49
N SER A 204 2.60 -4.71 18.97
CA SER A 204 2.74 -4.25 20.34
C SER A 204 1.89 -5.13 21.25
N PHE A 205 2.53 -5.72 22.25
CA PHE A 205 1.89 -6.41 23.37
C PHE A 205 2.18 -5.63 24.65
N ASN A 206 1.41 -5.85 25.72
CA ASN A 206 1.68 -5.24 27.03
C ASN A 206 3.06 -5.59 27.59
N SER A 207 3.67 -6.69 27.13
CA SER A 207 5.01 -7.15 27.51
C SER A 207 6.14 -6.68 26.59
N GLY A 208 5.85 -5.83 25.59
CA GLY A 208 6.84 -5.30 24.65
C GLY A 208 6.43 -5.46 23.18
N VAL A 209 7.36 -5.13 22.29
CA VAL A 209 7.16 -5.19 20.83
C VAL A 209 7.65 -6.52 20.29
N LEU A 210 6.77 -7.31 19.66
CA LEU A 210 7.14 -8.53 18.95
C LEU A 210 7.06 -8.28 17.44
N TYR A 211 8.17 -8.50 16.73
CA TYR A 211 8.19 -8.48 15.27
C TYR A 211 7.82 -9.85 14.72
N THR A 212 6.81 -9.89 13.86
CA THR A 212 6.47 -11.08 13.09
C THR A 212 6.87 -10.87 11.64
N THR A 213 7.71 -11.76 11.10
CA THR A 213 8.04 -11.75 9.68
C THR A 213 6.88 -12.35 8.90
N VAL A 214 6.46 -11.72 7.82
CA VAL A 214 5.47 -12.24 6.88
C VAL A 214 6.11 -12.28 5.51
N CYS A 215 6.31 -13.48 4.98
CA CYS A 215 6.76 -13.68 3.62
C CYS A 215 5.55 -13.74 2.68
N ILE A 216 5.55 -12.86 1.68
CA ILE A 216 4.76 -13.02 0.46
C ILE A 216 5.63 -13.82 -0.49
N GLN A 217 5.23 -15.05 -0.78
CA GLN A 217 5.98 -15.94 -1.65
C GLN A 217 5.24 -16.16 -2.95
N LYS A 218 5.96 -16.42 -4.04
CA LYS A 218 5.42 -16.72 -5.35
C LYS A 218 5.86 -18.11 -5.76
N CYS A 219 4.92 -18.89 -6.30
CA CYS A 219 5.26 -20.18 -6.91
C CYS A 219 5.96 -19.90 -8.26
N VAL A 220 7.24 -20.24 -8.36
CA VAL A 220 8.09 -20.00 -9.54
C VAL A 220 8.68 -21.31 -10.03
N CYS A 221 9.16 -21.34 -11.28
CA CYS A 221 9.83 -22.53 -11.77
C CYS A 221 11.15 -22.77 -11.04
N ASN A 222 11.39 -24.02 -10.62
CA ASN A 222 12.52 -24.39 -9.78
C ASN A 222 13.87 -24.42 -10.52
N HIS A 223 13.86 -24.24 -11.83
CA HIS A 223 15.06 -24.19 -12.67
C HIS A 223 14.83 -23.26 -13.86
N THR A 224 15.88 -22.59 -14.31
CA THR A 224 15.90 -21.68 -15.48
C THR A 224 15.56 -22.37 -16.81
N MET A 225 15.53 -23.71 -16.82
CA MET A 225 15.16 -24.51 -17.99
C MET A 225 13.64 -24.61 -18.14
N PHE A 226 12.87 -24.16 -17.16
CA PHE A 226 11.42 -24.12 -17.23
C PHE A 226 10.94 -22.67 -17.34
N VAL A 227 9.89 -22.47 -18.12
CA VAL A 227 9.18 -21.20 -18.24
C VAL A 227 7.73 -21.39 -17.85
N ILE A 228 7.10 -20.33 -17.34
CA ILE A 228 5.69 -20.38 -16.96
C ILE A 228 4.84 -20.26 -18.24
N LYS A 229 4.01 -21.25 -18.52
CA LYS A 229 2.97 -21.20 -19.57
C LYS A 229 1.68 -21.77 -19.03
N ASP A 230 0.59 -21.01 -19.19
CA ASP A 230 -0.77 -21.42 -18.79
C ASP A 230 -0.87 -21.88 -17.32
N GLY A 231 -0.02 -21.32 -16.45
CA GLY A 231 0.05 -21.69 -15.02
C GLY A 231 0.91 -22.93 -14.71
N TYR A 232 1.72 -23.40 -15.66
CA TYR A 232 2.59 -24.57 -15.50
C TYR A 232 4.06 -24.25 -15.84
N CYS A 233 4.99 -24.96 -15.21
CA CYS A 233 6.41 -24.92 -15.57
C CYS A 233 6.70 -25.94 -16.68
N VAL A 234 6.93 -25.42 -17.88
CA VAL A 234 7.20 -26.20 -19.10
C VAL A 234 8.64 -26.02 -19.52
N ASN A 235 9.30 -27.09 -19.98
CA ASN A 235 10.71 -27.05 -20.34
C ASN A 235 10.88 -26.16 -21.59
N ARG A 236 11.79 -25.19 -21.51
CA ARG A 236 12.12 -24.21 -22.56
C ARG A 236 12.55 -24.89 -23.87
N ALA A 237 13.19 -26.06 -23.82
CA ALA A 237 13.58 -26.81 -25.01
C ALA A 237 12.39 -27.28 -25.86
N HIS A 238 11.20 -27.41 -25.27
CA HIS A 238 9.98 -27.73 -26.03
C HIS A 238 9.36 -26.51 -26.73
N PHE A 239 9.92 -25.30 -26.58
CA PHE A 239 9.39 -24.06 -27.16
C PHE A 239 10.10 -23.59 -28.42
N THR A 240 11.16 -24.27 -28.86
CA THR A 240 11.96 -23.87 -30.04
C THR A 240 11.31 -24.15 -31.40
N THR A 241 10.00 -24.48 -31.45
CA THR A 241 9.29 -24.76 -32.72
C THR A 241 7.93 -24.04 -32.79
N ASN A 242 7.90 -22.93 -33.54
CA ASN A 242 6.77 -22.42 -34.32
C ASN A 242 5.46 -21.90 -33.66
N GLN A 243 5.45 -21.38 -32.44
CA GLN A 243 4.22 -20.72 -31.93
C GLN A 243 4.42 -19.29 -31.42
N GLN A 244 4.06 -18.33 -32.27
CA GLN A 244 3.67 -16.98 -31.88
C GLN A 244 2.48 -17.06 -30.93
N ILE A 245 2.67 -16.63 -29.68
CA ILE A 245 1.65 -16.68 -28.62
C ILE A 245 0.65 -15.54 -28.82
N THR A 246 -0.59 -15.91 -29.11
CA THR A 246 -1.79 -15.06 -29.06
C THR A 246 -2.18 -14.79 -27.61
N ALA A 247 -1.91 -13.58 -27.11
CA ALA A 247 -2.49 -13.09 -25.87
C ALA A 247 -3.87 -12.46 -26.13
N SER A 248 -4.82 -12.80 -25.28
CA SER A 248 -6.25 -12.53 -25.40
C SER A 248 -6.60 -11.04 -25.52
N THR A 249 -7.31 -10.70 -26.60
CA THR A 249 -8.30 -9.59 -26.77
C THR A 249 -7.95 -8.21 -26.22
N ILE A 250 -6.77 -7.70 -26.58
CA ILE A 250 -6.70 -6.43 -27.31
C ILE A 250 -5.96 -6.81 -28.60
N THR A 251 -6.59 -6.67 -29.76
CA THR A 251 -5.99 -7.01 -31.07
C THR A 251 -4.92 -5.96 -31.41
N ILE A 252 -3.85 -5.92 -30.63
CA ILE A 252 -2.64 -5.21 -30.97
C ILE A 252 -1.96 -6.11 -31.97
N ASN A 253 -2.04 -5.74 -33.25
CA ASN A 253 -1.36 -6.46 -34.33
C ASN A 253 0.12 -6.67 -33.93
N PRO A 254 0.58 -7.91 -33.70
CA PRO A 254 1.92 -8.19 -33.19
C PRO A 254 3.04 -7.73 -34.15
N ARG A 255 2.69 -7.33 -35.38
CA ARG A 255 3.62 -6.71 -36.33
C ARG A 255 3.87 -5.22 -36.08
N ILE A 256 3.09 -4.56 -35.25
CA ILE A 256 3.27 -3.14 -34.96
C ILE A 256 4.21 -3.05 -33.76
N ASN A 257 5.48 -2.73 -34.03
CA ASN A 257 6.43 -2.38 -32.99
C ASN A 257 5.85 -1.22 -32.16
N MET A 258 5.48 -1.50 -30.91
CA MET A 258 4.92 -0.50 -30.00
C MET A 258 5.98 0.27 -29.23
N PHE A 259 7.25 0.15 -29.62
CA PHE A 259 8.34 0.84 -28.96
C PHE A 259 8.03 2.33 -28.75
N GLY A 260 8.14 2.79 -27.51
CA GLY A 260 7.85 4.18 -27.14
C GLY A 260 6.36 4.56 -27.07
N ARG A 261 5.42 3.73 -27.55
CA ARG A 261 3.99 4.04 -27.48
C ARG A 261 3.51 4.09 -26.03
N VAL A 262 2.69 5.10 -25.77
CA VAL A 262 2.01 5.34 -24.50
C VAL A 262 0.56 4.87 -24.64
N VAL A 263 0.11 4.02 -23.72
CA VAL A 263 -1.25 3.48 -23.68
C VAL A 263 -1.88 3.80 -22.35
N GLU A 264 -3.13 4.23 -22.35
CA GLU A 264 -3.93 4.35 -21.15
C GLU A 264 -4.80 3.10 -20.97
N HIS A 265 -4.78 2.50 -19.79
CA HIS A 265 -5.52 1.27 -19.49
C HIS A 265 -6.20 1.35 -18.12
N ILE A 266 -7.50 1.05 -18.09
CA ILE A 266 -8.27 0.95 -16.85
C ILE A 266 -7.97 -0.41 -16.18
N GLY A 267 -7.68 -0.41 -14.88
CA GLY A 267 -7.33 -1.61 -14.12
C GLY A 267 -5.84 -2.00 -14.20
N CYS A 268 -5.01 -1.27 -14.95
CA CYS A 268 -3.55 -1.44 -14.97
C CYS A 268 -3.04 -2.85 -15.36
N LEU A 269 -3.83 -3.64 -16.08
CA LEU A 269 -3.51 -5.03 -16.44
C LEU A 269 -2.32 -5.15 -17.41
N LEU A 270 -1.97 -4.07 -18.11
CA LEU A 270 -0.83 -4.07 -19.03
C LEU A 270 0.51 -3.93 -18.32
N VAL A 271 0.58 -3.51 -17.04
CA VAL A 271 1.86 -3.28 -16.37
C VAL A 271 2.66 -4.59 -16.30
N ASN A 272 3.90 -4.55 -16.81
CA ASN A 272 4.83 -5.68 -16.97
C ASN A 272 4.43 -6.73 -18.02
N SER A 273 3.34 -6.51 -18.76
CA SER A 273 3.00 -7.35 -19.90
C SER A 273 3.93 -7.07 -21.08
N SER A 274 4.20 -8.10 -21.89
CA SER A 274 4.98 -7.95 -23.13
C SER A 274 4.30 -6.99 -24.09
N CYS A 275 5.08 -6.12 -24.73
CA CYS A 275 4.60 -5.16 -25.73
C CYS A 275 5.42 -5.19 -27.03
N GLY A 276 6.35 -6.15 -27.14
CA GLY A 276 7.26 -6.30 -28.27
C GLY A 276 8.38 -7.29 -27.95
N ALA A 277 9.26 -7.57 -28.92
CA ALA A 277 10.44 -8.39 -28.68
C ALA A 277 11.36 -7.70 -27.67
N ASN A 278 11.59 -8.34 -26.52
CA ASN A 278 12.40 -7.82 -25.41
C ASN A 278 11.88 -6.50 -24.80
N MET A 279 10.58 -6.24 -24.95
CA MET A 279 9.92 -5.04 -24.45
C MET A 279 8.77 -5.37 -23.51
N VAL A 280 8.58 -4.53 -22.49
CA VAL A 280 7.48 -4.60 -21.53
C VAL A 280 6.86 -3.23 -21.32
N PHE A 281 5.56 -3.23 -21.05
CA PHE A 281 4.85 -2.05 -20.61
C PHE A 281 5.26 -1.66 -19.20
N ARG A 282 5.95 -0.52 -19.07
CA ARG A 282 6.28 0.10 -17.79
C ARG A 282 5.27 1.15 -17.41
N LEU A 283 4.92 1.21 -16.13
CA LEU A 283 4.00 2.20 -15.59
C LEU A 283 4.65 3.60 -15.62
N ILE A 284 4.04 4.55 -16.32
CA ILE A 284 4.42 5.97 -16.29
C ILE A 284 3.69 6.67 -15.14
N GLN A 285 2.37 6.49 -15.10
CA GLN A 285 1.49 7.19 -14.19
C GLN A 285 0.28 6.32 -13.85
N SER A 286 -0.27 6.51 -12.65
CA SER A 286 -1.58 5.97 -12.32
C SER A 286 -2.45 7.02 -11.63
N ALA A 287 -3.74 7.03 -11.95
CA ALA A 287 -4.74 7.88 -11.35
C ALA A 287 -5.93 7.04 -10.88
N ILE A 288 -6.57 7.41 -9.77
CA ILE A 288 -7.83 6.81 -9.35
C ILE A 288 -8.95 7.55 -10.06
N LEU A 289 -9.79 6.84 -10.82
CA LEU A 289 -10.95 7.41 -11.49
C LEU A 289 -12.10 7.50 -10.48
N GLY A 290 -12.47 8.71 -10.08
CA GLY A 290 -13.62 9.00 -9.22
C GLY A 290 -13.35 8.92 -7.70
N LYS A 291 -14.16 9.61 -6.91
CA LYS A 291 -14.08 9.60 -5.42
C LYS A 291 -14.65 8.32 -4.80
N SER A 292 -15.45 7.55 -5.55
CA SER A 292 -16.20 6.37 -5.08
C SER A 292 -15.78 5.05 -5.72
N SER A 293 -15.11 5.06 -6.88
CA SER A 293 -14.69 3.86 -7.59
C SER A 293 -13.24 3.49 -7.32
N LYS A 294 -12.98 2.23 -6.93
CA LYS A 294 -11.63 1.65 -6.81
C LYS A 294 -10.93 1.43 -8.17
N GLN A 295 -11.45 2.02 -9.25
CA GLN A 295 -10.89 1.84 -10.58
C GLN A 295 -9.64 2.71 -10.73
N LYS A 296 -8.53 2.07 -11.11
CA LYS A 296 -7.24 2.71 -11.31
C LYS A 296 -6.99 2.84 -12.81
N LYS A 297 -6.87 4.06 -13.33
CA LYS A 297 -6.37 4.34 -14.68
C LYS A 297 -4.84 4.31 -14.62
N CYS A 298 -4.20 3.55 -15.49
CA CYS A 298 -2.75 3.54 -15.64
C CYS A 298 -2.35 4.00 -17.03
N THR A 299 -1.35 4.86 -17.10
CA THR A 299 -0.64 5.24 -18.32
C THR A 299 0.65 4.43 -18.35
N VAL A 300 0.83 3.60 -19.36
CA VAL A 300 1.99 2.71 -19.52
C VAL A 300 2.76 3.06 -20.80
N LYS A 301 4.09 2.88 -20.81
CA LYS A 301 4.97 3.02 -21.98
C LYS A 301 5.61 1.69 -22.30
N CYS A 302 5.61 1.29 -23.56
CA CYS A 302 6.40 0.14 -24.00
C CYS A 302 7.89 0.49 -24.01
N SER A 303 8.70 -0.28 -23.28
CA SER A 303 10.13 -0.02 -23.06
C SER A 303 10.91 -1.32 -22.94
N CYS A 304 12.25 -1.28 -23.06
CA CYS A 304 13.07 -2.47 -22.95
C CYS A 304 12.95 -3.16 -21.58
N MET A 305 13.05 -4.50 -21.58
CA MET A 305 13.20 -5.31 -20.36
C MET A 305 14.53 -4.96 -19.64
N ASN A 306 14.67 -5.34 -18.37
CA ASN A 306 15.80 -4.91 -17.52
C ASN A 306 17.19 -5.27 -18.08
N ASP A 307 17.30 -6.35 -18.85
CA ASP A 307 18.56 -6.81 -19.44
C ASP A 307 18.76 -6.35 -20.88
N TYR A 308 17.97 -5.39 -21.34
CA TYR A 308 18.03 -4.86 -22.69
C TYR A 308 18.20 -3.35 -22.65
N ILE A 309 18.90 -2.82 -23.64
CA ILE A 309 19.04 -1.39 -23.88
C ILE A 309 18.34 -1.00 -25.17
N GLU A 310 17.78 0.20 -25.17
CA GLU A 310 17.18 0.83 -26.34
C GLU A 310 18.27 1.25 -27.31
N LYS A 311 18.23 0.72 -28.54
CA LYS A 311 19.05 1.20 -29.66
C LYS A 311 18.13 1.43 -30.85
N GLY A 312 17.82 2.70 -31.12
CA GLY A 312 16.80 3.06 -32.10
C GLY A 312 15.42 2.63 -31.64
N GLN A 313 14.74 1.79 -32.43
CA GLN A 313 13.41 1.24 -32.10
C GLN A 313 13.47 -0.22 -31.64
N GLU A 314 14.66 -0.72 -31.32
CA GLU A 314 14.90 -2.10 -30.92
C GLU A 314 15.48 -2.19 -29.51
N CYS A 315 15.21 -3.30 -28.85
CA CYS A 315 15.78 -3.63 -27.54
C CYS A 315 16.84 -4.71 -27.71
N ILE A 316 18.09 -4.35 -27.46
CA ILE A 316 19.27 -5.21 -27.64
C ILE A 316 19.77 -5.67 -26.28
N GLU A 317 20.09 -6.95 -26.16
CA GLU A 317 20.55 -7.57 -24.92
C GLU A 317 21.85 -6.91 -24.42
N LYS A 318 21.88 -6.53 -23.14
CA LYS A 318 23.04 -5.91 -22.49
C LYS A 318 24.28 -6.81 -22.56
N SER A 319 24.12 -8.14 -22.53
CA SER A 319 25.24 -9.09 -22.62
C SER A 319 25.93 -9.08 -24.00
N ARG A 320 25.18 -8.78 -25.07
CA ARG A 320 25.74 -8.57 -26.42
C ARG A 320 26.50 -7.25 -26.53
N PHE A 321 26.19 -6.32 -25.64
CA PHE A 321 27.11 -5.25 -25.26
C PHE A 321 28.13 -5.78 -24.26
N SER A 322 28.93 -6.76 -24.70
CA SER A 322 30.26 -6.95 -24.12
C SER A 322 30.95 -5.58 -24.15
N SER A 323 31.64 -5.23 -23.06
CA SER A 323 32.10 -3.89 -22.64
C SER A 323 32.95 -3.08 -23.64
N ARG A 324 32.97 -3.47 -24.92
CA ARG A 324 33.66 -2.80 -26.02
C ARG A 324 32.81 -1.75 -26.75
N ASN A 325 31.47 -1.79 -26.71
CA ASN A 325 30.64 -0.92 -27.57
C ASN A 325 29.72 0.09 -26.85
N LEU A 326 29.81 0.24 -25.52
CA LEU A 326 29.20 1.36 -24.79
C LEU A 326 30.17 2.54 -24.57
N GLN A 327 31.41 2.42 -25.08
CA GLN A 327 32.46 3.44 -24.96
C GLN A 327 32.53 4.39 -26.15
N ASP A 328 31.83 4.13 -27.27
CA ASP A 328 32.16 4.81 -28.53
C ASP A 328 31.19 5.92 -28.98
N ASP A 329 30.12 6.24 -28.23
CA ASP A 329 29.28 7.40 -28.60
C ASP A 329 28.59 8.13 -27.43
N LYS A 330 28.98 7.80 -26.21
CA LYS A 330 28.82 8.71 -25.06
C LYS A 330 30.22 9.00 -24.58
N SER A 331 30.67 10.22 -24.85
CA SER A 331 31.86 10.81 -24.24
C SER A 331 31.99 10.29 -22.81
N LYS A 332 33.05 9.52 -22.53
CA LYS A 332 33.42 9.15 -21.15
C LYS A 332 33.33 10.44 -20.34
N LEU A 333 32.44 10.46 -19.36
CA LEU A 333 32.30 11.63 -18.49
C LEU A 333 33.67 11.86 -17.85
N ALA A 334 34.22 13.05 -18.02
CA ALA A 334 35.43 13.43 -17.36
C ALA A 334 35.19 13.46 -15.85
N LEU A 335 36.27 13.33 -15.07
CA LEU A 335 36.20 13.53 -13.63
C LEU A 335 35.59 14.91 -13.36
N ASN A 336 34.64 14.97 -12.42
CA ASN A 336 33.84 16.15 -12.09
C ASN A 336 32.75 16.58 -13.09
N ASP A 337 32.57 15.88 -14.22
CA ASP A 337 31.41 16.12 -15.10
C ASP A 337 30.11 15.87 -14.36
N GLN A 338 29.11 16.71 -14.66
CA GLN A 338 27.78 16.61 -14.07
C GLN A 338 26.77 16.14 -15.11
N ILE A 339 25.84 15.29 -14.66
CA ILE A 339 24.68 14.88 -15.44
C ILE A 339 23.40 15.11 -14.65
N VAL A 340 22.31 15.33 -15.37
CA VAL A 340 20.97 15.42 -14.79
C VAL A 340 20.26 14.10 -15.00
N ASP A 341 19.81 13.51 -13.90
CA ASP A 341 19.09 12.25 -13.85
C ASP A 341 17.69 12.45 -13.25
N TYR A 342 16.65 12.29 -14.08
CA TYR A 342 15.26 12.38 -13.65
C TYR A 342 14.82 11.00 -13.12
N GLY A 343 14.59 10.91 -11.81
CA GLY A 343 14.31 9.64 -11.13
C GLY A 343 15.47 9.14 -10.26
N CYS A 344 16.68 9.68 -10.43
CA CYS A 344 17.86 9.35 -9.63
C CYS A 344 18.29 7.87 -9.75
N GLU A 345 18.07 7.25 -10.91
CA GLU A 345 18.33 5.83 -11.18
C GLU A 345 19.82 5.53 -11.47
N LEU A 346 20.60 6.52 -11.90
CA LEU A 346 22.02 6.39 -12.27
C LEU A 346 22.97 6.54 -11.08
N ARG A 347 22.45 6.71 -9.86
CA ARG A 347 23.27 6.74 -8.65
C ARG A 347 24.12 5.47 -8.59
N GLU A 348 25.39 5.62 -8.21
CA GLU A 348 26.34 4.51 -8.05
C GLU A 348 26.68 3.74 -9.34
N HIS A 349 26.29 4.25 -10.51
CA HIS A 349 26.76 3.69 -11.78
C HIS A 349 28.17 4.18 -12.10
N SER A 350 28.97 3.34 -12.75
CA SER A 350 30.30 3.74 -13.23
C SER A 350 30.19 4.81 -14.33
N CYS A 351 30.97 5.88 -14.20
CA CYS A 351 31.09 6.93 -15.22
C CYS A 351 32.47 6.97 -15.89
N GLY A 352 33.40 6.10 -15.47
CA GLY A 352 34.75 5.99 -16.00
C GLY A 352 35.58 4.98 -15.22
N ALA A 353 36.85 4.83 -15.59
CA ALA A 353 37.78 3.97 -14.85
C ALA A 353 37.98 4.50 -13.43
N ASN A 354 37.67 3.68 -12.42
CA ASN A 354 37.72 4.03 -11.00
C ASN A 354 36.85 5.24 -10.62
N MET A 355 35.79 5.49 -11.39
CA MET A 355 34.88 6.60 -11.18
C MET A 355 33.42 6.14 -11.11
N ILE A 356 32.63 6.83 -10.28
CA ILE A 356 31.22 6.54 -10.03
C ILE A 356 30.39 7.83 -9.99
N LEU A 357 29.12 7.73 -10.36
CA LEU A 357 28.17 8.84 -10.27
C LEU A 357 27.68 9.01 -8.84
N VAL A 358 28.01 10.16 -8.25
CA VAL A 358 27.62 10.54 -6.88
C VAL A 358 26.61 11.68 -6.94
N LYS A 359 25.58 11.60 -6.09
CA LYS A 359 24.52 12.61 -6.02
C LYS A 359 25.04 13.91 -5.39
N VAL A 360 25.04 14.99 -6.16
CA VAL A 360 25.40 16.35 -5.69
C VAL A 360 24.18 17.12 -5.22
N HIS A 361 23.10 17.09 -6.01
CA HIS A 361 21.88 17.85 -5.71
C HIS A 361 20.64 16.99 -5.95
N LEU A 362 19.63 17.16 -5.11
CA LEU A 362 18.32 16.54 -5.26
C LEU A 362 17.26 17.64 -5.23
N THR A 363 16.61 17.88 -6.36
CA THR A 363 15.45 18.77 -6.43
C THR A 363 14.19 17.93 -6.50
N SER A 364 13.25 18.15 -5.59
CA SER A 364 11.88 17.68 -5.76
C SER A 364 11.06 18.77 -6.44
N PHE A 365 10.28 18.44 -7.46
CA PHE A 365 9.37 19.37 -8.10
C PHE A 365 8.01 18.71 -8.29
N ARG A 366 6.95 19.51 -8.24
CA ARG A 366 5.61 19.01 -8.55
C ARG A 366 5.31 19.21 -10.02
N THR A 367 4.87 18.14 -10.67
CA THR A 367 4.23 18.21 -11.98
C THR A 367 2.80 17.73 -11.80
N GLY A 368 1.88 18.69 -11.61
CA GLY A 368 0.51 18.40 -11.15
C GLY A 368 0.49 17.95 -9.69
N THR A 369 -0.13 16.79 -9.42
CA THR A 369 -0.17 16.19 -8.07
C THR A 369 1.04 15.28 -7.76
N ILE A 370 1.92 15.06 -8.73
CA ILE A 370 3.05 14.12 -8.60
C ILE A 370 4.30 14.86 -8.15
N LEU A 371 4.88 14.41 -7.05
CA LEU A 371 6.23 14.78 -6.65
C LEU A 371 7.22 13.99 -7.51
N ARG A 372 8.01 14.68 -8.32
CA ARG A 372 9.10 14.12 -9.12
C ARG A 372 10.44 14.54 -8.52
N PHE A 373 11.47 13.75 -8.80
CA PHE A 373 12.83 14.00 -8.35
C PHE A 373 13.75 14.22 -9.55
N LYS A 374 14.60 15.22 -9.45
CA LYS A 374 15.70 15.52 -10.35
C LYS A 374 16.97 15.42 -9.53
N CYS A 375 17.85 14.49 -9.87
CA CYS A 375 19.18 14.40 -9.32
C CYS A 375 20.18 15.08 -10.26
N THR A 376 21.04 15.92 -9.71
CA THR A 376 22.31 16.28 -10.37
C THR A 376 23.36 15.34 -9.80
N LEU A 377 23.93 14.51 -10.67
CA LEU A 377 24.99 13.57 -10.34
C LEU A 377 26.32 14.13 -10.84
N ARG A 378 27.42 13.84 -10.16
CA ARG A 378 28.78 14.18 -10.56
C ARG A 378 29.63 12.93 -10.60
N CYS A 379 30.48 12.81 -11.62
CA CYS A 379 31.45 11.75 -11.70
C CYS A 379 32.58 11.99 -10.69
N GLN A 380 32.83 11.04 -9.78
CA GLN A 380 33.85 11.14 -8.74
C GLN A 380 34.65 9.83 -8.62
N CYS A 381 35.86 9.89 -8.06
CA CYS A 381 36.65 8.70 -7.75
C CYS A 381 35.91 7.78 -6.77
N VAL A 382 36.00 6.46 -7.00
CA VAL A 382 35.53 5.45 -6.04
C VAL A 382 36.43 5.45 -4.80
N SER A 383 35.90 4.98 -3.67
CA SER A 383 36.67 4.89 -2.42
C SER A 383 37.99 4.13 -2.62
N GLY A 384 39.10 4.72 -2.15
CA GLY A 384 40.47 4.18 -2.30
C GLY A 384 41.23 4.66 -3.54
N TYR A 385 40.69 5.64 -4.27
CA TYR A 385 41.37 6.32 -5.36
C TYR A 385 41.32 7.84 -5.11
N ASP A 386 42.45 8.49 -5.35
CA ASP A 386 42.63 9.94 -5.25
C ASP A 386 42.63 10.58 -6.64
N GLU A 387 42.12 11.80 -6.71
CA GLU A 387 42.15 12.62 -7.91
C GLU A 387 43.57 13.17 -8.15
N MET A 388 44.21 12.73 -9.23
CA MET A 388 45.51 13.23 -9.68
C MET A 388 45.47 13.51 -11.19
N HIS A 389 45.74 14.76 -11.58
CA HIS A 389 45.77 15.20 -12.99
C HIS A 389 44.49 14.85 -13.78
N GLY A 390 43.31 14.98 -13.16
CA GLY A 390 42.02 14.68 -13.79
C GLY A 390 41.73 13.18 -13.95
N GLN A 391 42.51 12.32 -13.28
CA GLN A 391 42.32 10.87 -13.26
C GLN A 391 42.20 10.36 -11.82
N CYS A 392 41.53 9.22 -11.63
CA CYS A 392 41.44 8.54 -10.35
C CYS A 392 42.53 7.48 -10.23
N ILE A 393 43.54 7.75 -9.41
CA ILE A 393 44.71 6.90 -9.19
C ILE A 393 44.59 6.26 -7.81
N LYS A 394 44.90 4.97 -7.70
CA LYS A 394 44.81 4.24 -6.43
C LYS A 394 45.83 4.84 -5.44
N ASN A 395 45.38 5.12 -4.22
CA ASN A 395 46.20 5.67 -3.14
C ASN A 395 47.39 4.77 -2.79
#